data_AF-A0A2T4Y2W7-F1
#
_entry.id   AF-A0A2T4Y2W7-F1
#
_cell.length_a   1.000
_cell.length_b   1.000
_cell.length_c   1.000
_cell.angle_alpha   90.00
_cell.angle_beta   90.00
_cell.angle_gamma   90.00
#
_symmetry.space_group_name_H-M   'P 1'
#
loop_
_entity.id
_entity.type
_entity.pdbx_description
1 polymer ?
#
loop_
_entity_poly.entity_id
_entity_poly.type
_entity_poly.pdbx_seq_one_letter_code
_entity_poly.pdbx_strand_id
1 'polypeptide(L)'
;MKKIILAALLLPPLAYAAQTLPPEAKAALQFNKWYISQIMIGKEPLTDYDALSQYVSRDTISKLKAMDKLDPNEYDVPDADMFIKAQGYEDDWGTVIARAIDYDAVCMQVYISFGKKRDHTVIDCMVKEDGAWKVQSVASIDISDNLNAK
;
A
#
# COMPACT_ATOMS: atom_id res chain seq x y z
N MET A 1 -56.36 -30.41 -29.56
CA MET A 1 -55.89 -29.91 -28.24
C MET A 1 -54.47 -30.39 -28.00
N LYS A 2 -53.49 -29.50 -27.97
CA LYS A 2 -52.18 -29.74 -27.32
C LYS A 2 -51.63 -28.37 -26.90
N LYS A 3 -51.63 -28.10 -25.60
CA LYS A 3 -51.19 -26.84 -25.01
C LYS A 3 -49.66 -26.87 -24.90
N ILE A 4 -48.96 -25.99 -25.59
CA ILE A 4 -47.53 -25.78 -25.40
C ILE A 4 -47.39 -24.69 -24.33
N ILE A 5 -46.96 -25.07 -23.13
CA ILE A 5 -46.68 -24.16 -22.03
C ILE A 5 -45.27 -23.63 -22.25
N LEU A 6 -45.14 -22.34 -22.60
CA LEU A 6 -43.86 -21.64 -22.64
C LEU A 6 -43.53 -21.19 -21.20
N ALA A 7 -42.68 -21.93 -20.51
CA ALA A 7 -42.10 -21.50 -19.24
C ALA A 7 -40.94 -20.55 -19.52
N ALA A 8 -41.17 -19.24 -19.35
CA ALA A 8 -40.12 -18.23 -19.42
C ALA A 8 -39.26 -18.32 -18.15
N LEU A 9 -38.01 -18.79 -18.29
CA LEU A 9 -36.99 -18.74 -17.24
C LEU A 9 -36.59 -17.28 -16.96
N LEU A 10 -37.09 -16.72 -15.86
CA LEU A 10 -36.55 -15.51 -15.24
C LEU A 10 -35.27 -15.87 -14.48
N LEU A 11 -34.12 -15.84 -15.16
CA LEU A 11 -32.81 -15.89 -14.48
C LEU A 11 -32.48 -14.49 -13.96
N PRO A 12 -32.34 -14.27 -12.64
CA PRO A 12 -31.92 -12.98 -12.12
C PRO A 12 -30.44 -12.73 -12.50
N PRO A 13 -30.06 -11.49 -12.85
CA PRO A 13 -28.66 -11.17 -13.07
C PRO A 13 -27.92 -11.32 -11.75
N LEU A 14 -26.90 -12.19 -11.73
CA LEU A 14 -25.92 -12.26 -10.65
C LEU A 14 -25.09 -10.97 -10.70
N ALA A 15 -25.50 -9.97 -9.92
CA ALA A 15 -24.67 -8.80 -9.67
C ALA A 15 -23.51 -9.24 -8.76
N TYR A 16 -22.33 -9.42 -9.34
CA TYR A 16 -21.09 -9.52 -8.57
C TYR A 16 -20.83 -8.16 -7.93
N ALA A 17 -21.12 -8.04 -6.63
CA ALA A 17 -20.67 -6.91 -5.83
C ALA A 17 -19.14 -6.97 -5.73
N ALA A 18 -18.45 -6.19 -6.56
CA ALA A 18 -17.02 -5.94 -6.36
C ALA A 18 -16.87 -5.33 -4.95
N GLN A 19 -16.13 -5.99 -4.06
CA GLN A 19 -15.79 -5.40 -2.77
C GLN A 19 -15.05 -4.08 -3.02
N THR A 20 -15.72 -2.97 -2.75
CA THR A 20 -15.13 -1.65 -2.81
C THR A 20 -14.26 -1.46 -1.58
N LEU A 21 -12.95 -1.34 -1.77
CA LEU A 21 -12.03 -1.03 -0.67
C LEU A 21 -12.42 0.31 -0.03
N PRO A 22 -12.28 0.44 1.30
CA PRO A 22 -12.37 1.73 1.99
C PRO A 22 -11.42 2.77 1.36
N PRO A 23 -11.76 4.07 1.40
CA PRO A 23 -10.99 5.10 0.70
C PRO A 23 -9.50 5.14 1.10
N GLU A 24 -9.18 4.97 2.38
CA GLU A 24 -7.83 4.90 2.93
C GLU A 24 -7.05 3.69 2.38
N ALA A 25 -7.68 2.52 2.33
CA ALA A 25 -7.07 1.31 1.78
C ALA A 25 -6.85 1.42 0.27
N LYS A 26 -7.78 2.08 -0.44
CA LYS A 26 -7.63 2.38 -1.87
C LYS A 26 -6.46 3.34 -2.11
N ALA A 27 -6.32 4.39 -1.31
CA ALA A 27 -5.24 5.36 -1.43
C ALA A 27 -3.88 4.74 -1.13
N ALA A 28 -3.76 3.97 -0.04
CA ALA A 28 -2.54 3.22 0.29
C ALA A 28 -2.14 2.25 -0.83
N LEU A 29 -3.12 1.51 -1.38
CA LEU A 29 -2.89 0.61 -2.52
C LEU A 29 -2.41 1.36 -3.77
N GLN A 30 -2.97 2.53 -4.06
CA GLN A 30 -2.56 3.36 -5.20
C GLN A 30 -1.13 3.87 -5.01
N PHE A 31 -0.81 4.38 -3.83
CA PHE A 31 0.53 4.83 -3.48
C PHE A 31 1.56 3.73 -3.70
N ASN A 32 1.39 2.57 -3.05
CA ASN A 32 2.38 1.50 -3.11
C ASN A 32 2.56 0.93 -4.51
N LYS A 33 1.48 0.80 -5.29
CA LYS A 33 1.57 0.41 -6.71
C LYS A 33 2.37 1.39 -7.53
N TRP A 34 2.10 2.68 -7.36
CA TRP A 34 2.86 3.72 -8.05
C TRP A 34 4.33 3.69 -7.61
N TYR A 35 4.59 3.69 -6.30
CA TYR A 35 5.93 3.77 -5.73
C TYR A 35 6.82 2.62 -6.20
N ILE A 36 6.38 1.37 -6.03
CA ILE A 36 7.16 0.20 -6.48
C ILE A 36 7.36 0.20 -7.99
N SER A 37 6.36 0.65 -8.76
CA SER A 37 6.50 0.73 -10.22
C SER A 37 7.58 1.73 -10.66
N GLN A 38 7.82 2.81 -9.89
CA GLN A 38 8.91 3.75 -10.19
C GLN A 38 10.27 3.11 -9.91
N ILE A 39 10.42 2.41 -8.78
CA ILE A 39 11.66 1.71 -8.42
C ILE A 39 11.99 0.64 -9.46
N MET A 40 11.02 -0.18 -9.86
CA MET A 40 11.20 -1.27 -10.83
C MET A 40 11.64 -0.78 -12.22
N ILE A 41 11.40 0.50 -12.56
CA ILE A 41 11.89 1.11 -13.80
C ILE A 41 13.15 1.96 -13.60
N GLY A 42 13.83 1.80 -12.46
CA GLY A 42 15.12 2.44 -12.15
C GLY A 42 15.01 3.91 -11.76
N LYS A 43 13.85 4.38 -11.28
CA LYS A 43 13.71 5.74 -10.74
C LYS A 43 13.85 5.74 -9.22
N GLU A 44 14.11 6.93 -8.68
CA GLU A 44 14.24 7.20 -7.24
C GLU A 44 13.04 8.02 -6.74
N PRO A 45 11.87 7.38 -6.48
CA PRO A 45 10.67 8.12 -6.07
C PRO A 45 10.78 8.78 -4.69
N LEU A 46 11.75 8.38 -3.85
CA LEU A 46 11.95 8.94 -2.50
C LEU A 46 12.37 10.42 -2.52
N THR A 47 13.04 10.85 -3.58
CA THR A 47 13.55 12.23 -3.76
C THR A 47 12.67 13.08 -4.70
N ASP A 48 11.68 12.47 -5.37
CA ASP A 48 10.67 13.16 -6.19
C ASP A 48 9.51 13.68 -5.32
N TYR A 49 9.79 14.74 -4.55
CA TYR A 49 8.82 15.29 -3.60
C TYR A 49 7.54 15.82 -4.24
N ASP A 50 7.60 16.27 -5.50
CA ASP A 50 6.43 16.76 -6.21
C ASP A 50 5.49 15.60 -6.53
N ALA A 51 6.01 14.48 -7.00
CA ALA A 51 5.21 13.27 -7.19
C ALA A 51 4.72 12.68 -5.86
N LEU A 52 5.59 12.63 -4.84
CA LEU A 52 5.22 12.15 -3.50
C LEU A 52 4.10 12.98 -2.87
N SER A 53 4.02 14.28 -3.13
CA SER A 53 2.99 15.17 -2.57
C SER A 53 1.55 14.73 -2.89
N GLN A 54 1.36 13.92 -3.94
CA GLN A 54 0.07 13.34 -4.28
C GLN A 54 -0.37 12.25 -3.30
N TYR A 55 0.58 11.57 -2.64
CA TYR A 55 0.34 10.37 -1.86
C TYR A 55 0.77 10.48 -0.39
N VAL A 56 1.75 11.32 -0.09
CA VAL A 56 2.43 11.41 1.21
C VAL A 56 2.08 12.74 1.88
N SER A 57 1.95 12.73 3.21
CA SER A 57 1.57 13.91 3.97
C SER A 57 2.63 15.01 3.88
N ARG A 58 2.22 16.28 4.03
CA ARG A 58 3.15 17.41 4.00
C ARG A 58 4.22 17.32 5.09
N ASP A 59 3.83 16.87 6.29
CA ASP A 59 4.74 16.70 7.42
C ASP A 59 5.83 15.67 7.11
N THR A 60 5.45 14.52 6.54
CA THR A 60 6.40 13.47 6.14
C THR A 60 7.35 13.97 5.04
N ILE A 61 6.85 14.66 4.03
CA ILE A 61 7.70 15.24 2.97
C ILE A 61 8.67 16.28 3.56
N SER A 62 8.22 17.10 4.50
CA SER A 62 9.10 18.06 5.19
C SER A 62 10.21 17.35 5.97
N LYS A 63 9.91 16.22 6.60
CA LYS A 63 10.89 15.40 7.33
C LYS A 63 11.88 14.72 6.39
N LEU A 64 11.41 14.15 5.26
CA LEU A 64 12.27 13.62 4.21
C LEU A 64 13.25 14.68 3.69
N LYS A 65 12.76 15.88 3.37
CA LYS A 65 13.60 17.02 2.95
C LYS A 65 14.63 17.46 4.01
N ALA A 66 14.36 17.20 5.29
CA ALA A 66 15.31 17.48 6.35
C ALA A 66 16.36 16.37 6.48
N MET A 67 15.94 15.10 6.32
CA MET A 67 16.82 13.94 6.32
C MET A 67 17.82 13.98 5.16
N ASP A 68 17.39 14.37 3.96
CA ASP A 68 18.27 14.47 2.78
C ASP A 68 19.37 15.54 2.91
N LYS A 69 19.31 16.38 3.95
CA LYS A 69 20.33 17.40 4.27
C LYS A 69 21.31 16.95 5.35
N LEU A 70 21.08 15.80 5.98
CA LEU A 70 21.96 15.27 7.01
C LEU A 70 23.27 14.79 6.38
N ASP A 71 24.39 14.99 7.08
CA ASP A 71 25.65 14.40 6.69
C ASP A 71 25.62 12.89 7.02
N PRO A 72 25.72 11.98 6.03
CA PRO A 72 25.73 10.55 6.28
C PRO A 72 26.95 10.08 7.11
N ASN A 73 28.00 10.90 7.26
CA ASN A 73 29.12 10.60 8.15
C ASN A 73 28.82 10.93 9.62
N GLU A 74 27.80 11.76 9.89
CA GLU A 74 27.38 12.14 11.24
C GLU A 74 26.13 11.37 11.71
N TYR A 75 25.27 10.95 10.77
CA TYR A 75 24.00 10.30 11.05
C TYR A 75 23.89 8.94 10.34
N ASP A 76 23.60 7.91 11.12
CA ASP A 76 23.31 6.56 10.62
C ASP A 76 21.90 6.54 9.98
N VAL A 77 21.84 6.84 8.69
CA VAL A 77 20.59 6.80 7.91
C VAL A 77 20.36 5.34 7.49
N PRO A 78 19.17 4.76 7.75
CA PRO A 78 18.90 3.38 7.37
C PRO A 78 19.10 3.15 5.87
N ASP A 79 19.81 2.08 5.52
CA ASP A 79 20.02 1.65 4.12
C ASP A 79 18.72 1.18 3.43
N ALA A 80 17.67 0.89 4.22
CA ALA A 80 16.39 0.45 3.70
C ALA A 80 15.53 1.63 3.23
N ASP A 81 14.88 1.48 2.08
CA ASP A 81 13.90 2.45 1.61
C ASP A 81 12.78 2.64 2.63
N MET A 82 12.42 3.91 2.90
CA MET A 82 11.50 4.27 3.96
C MET A 82 10.09 3.69 3.79
N PHE A 83 9.60 3.57 2.55
CA PHE A 83 8.22 3.23 2.22
C PHE A 83 8.06 1.74 1.91
N ILE A 84 9.02 1.11 1.23
CA ILE A 84 8.97 -0.34 1.04
C ILE A 84 9.66 -1.09 2.17
N LYS A 85 10.41 -0.45 3.07
CA LYS A 85 11.10 -1.11 4.19
C LYS A 85 12.04 -2.24 3.77
N ALA A 86 12.72 -2.06 2.64
CA ALA A 86 13.67 -3.01 2.10
C ALA A 86 14.78 -2.27 1.35
N GLN A 87 15.96 -2.89 1.23
CA GLN A 87 17.08 -2.36 0.43
C GLN A 87 16.90 -2.58 -1.08
N GLY A 88 15.98 -3.48 -1.45
CA GLY A 88 15.68 -3.84 -2.83
C GLY A 88 14.27 -4.42 -2.95
N TYR A 89 13.94 -4.93 -4.13
CA TYR A 89 12.65 -5.52 -4.43
C TYR A 89 12.82 -6.89 -5.10
N GLU A 90 11.81 -7.75 -4.98
CA GLU A 90 11.74 -9.01 -5.74
C GLU A 90 10.99 -8.81 -7.05
N ASP A 91 11.26 -9.67 -8.04
CA ASP A 91 10.70 -9.57 -9.40
C ASP A 91 9.16 -9.47 -9.44
N ASP A 92 8.47 -10.07 -8.47
CA ASP A 92 7.00 -10.11 -8.44
C ASP A 92 6.34 -8.98 -7.62
N TRP A 93 7.12 -8.06 -7.04
CA TRP A 93 6.63 -6.98 -6.19
C TRP A 93 5.75 -5.95 -6.89
N GLY A 94 5.68 -5.96 -8.23
CA GLY A 94 4.64 -5.25 -8.98
C GLY A 94 3.21 -5.71 -8.63
N THR A 95 3.07 -6.89 -8.01
CA THR A 95 1.81 -7.34 -7.42
C THR A 95 1.66 -6.78 -6.00
N VAL A 96 0.80 -5.76 -5.85
CA VAL A 96 0.54 -5.10 -4.55
C VAL A 96 -0.91 -5.35 -4.11
N ILE A 97 -1.10 -5.71 -2.85
CA ILE A 97 -2.40 -6.13 -2.29
C ILE A 97 -2.63 -5.47 -0.93
N ALA A 98 -3.77 -4.79 -0.76
CA ALA A 98 -4.26 -4.38 0.56
C ALA A 98 -4.90 -5.57 1.28
N ARG A 99 -4.47 -5.85 2.51
CA ARG A 99 -4.82 -7.06 3.27
C ARG A 99 -5.82 -6.82 4.37
N ALA A 100 -5.63 -5.73 5.10
CA ALA A 100 -6.39 -5.39 6.28
C ALA A 100 -6.32 -3.89 6.54
N ILE A 101 -7.24 -3.43 7.39
CA ILE A 101 -7.19 -2.11 8.00
C ILE A 101 -7.28 -2.29 9.52
N ASP A 102 -6.60 -1.43 10.25
CA ASP A 102 -6.75 -1.29 11.70
C ASP A 102 -6.85 0.20 12.06
N TYR A 103 -7.49 0.50 13.17
CA TYR A 103 -7.66 1.86 13.67
C TYR A 103 -6.68 2.10 14.81
N ASP A 104 -5.75 3.04 14.62
CA ASP A 104 -4.92 3.57 15.70
C ASP A 104 -5.38 4.99 16.09
N ALA A 105 -5.09 5.42 17.31
CA ALA A 105 -5.43 6.76 17.77
C ALA A 105 -4.78 7.87 16.91
N VAL A 106 -3.70 7.57 16.20
CA VAL A 106 -2.95 8.48 15.34
C VAL A 106 -3.43 8.44 13.89
N CYS A 107 -3.76 7.27 13.34
CA CYS A 107 -4.05 7.09 11.92
C CYS A 107 -4.83 5.80 11.60
N MET A 108 -5.30 5.70 10.36
CA MET A 108 -5.80 4.45 9.81
C MET A 108 -4.62 3.60 9.32
N GLN A 109 -4.38 2.47 9.95
CA GLN A 109 -3.33 1.55 9.53
C GLN A 109 -3.84 0.68 8.37
N VAL A 110 -3.12 0.64 7.25
CA VAL A 110 -3.43 -0.22 6.11
C VAL A 110 -2.27 -1.18 5.87
N TYR A 111 -2.59 -2.47 5.85
CA TYR A 111 -1.60 -3.53 5.66
C TYR A 111 -1.44 -3.79 4.15
N ILE A 112 -0.26 -3.55 3.62
CA ILE A 112 0.05 -3.68 2.19
C ILE A 112 1.11 -4.75 2.01
N SER A 113 0.77 -5.79 1.25
CA SER A 113 1.72 -6.85 0.89
C SER A 113 2.21 -6.72 -0.55
N PHE A 114 3.48 -7.02 -0.74
CA PHE A 114 4.14 -7.11 -2.04
C PHE A 114 4.36 -8.56 -2.45
N GLY A 115 4.29 -8.80 -3.76
CA GLY A 115 4.48 -10.12 -4.34
C GLY A 115 3.27 -11.04 -4.18
N LYS A 116 3.27 -12.13 -4.96
CA LYS A 116 2.20 -13.13 -4.96
C LYS A 116 2.18 -13.93 -3.65
N LYS A 117 3.37 -14.18 -3.10
CA LYS A 117 3.54 -14.90 -1.82
C LYS A 117 3.13 -14.06 -0.62
N ARG A 118 3.25 -12.73 -0.72
CA ARG A 118 2.91 -11.75 0.34
C ARG A 118 3.80 -11.84 1.57
N ASP A 119 5.01 -12.36 1.39
CA ASP A 119 6.00 -12.55 2.46
C ASP A 119 6.58 -11.22 2.95
N HIS A 120 6.43 -10.16 2.14
CA HIS A 120 6.82 -8.80 2.51
C HIS A 120 5.58 -7.92 2.70
N THR A 121 5.36 -7.44 3.92
CA THR A 121 4.21 -6.60 4.28
C THR A 121 4.65 -5.38 5.06
N VAL A 122 4.13 -4.23 4.64
CA VAL A 122 4.28 -2.95 5.35
C VAL A 122 2.93 -2.51 5.92
N ILE A 123 2.99 -1.65 6.94
CA ILE A 123 1.82 -0.98 7.50
C ILE A 123 1.92 0.51 7.13
N ASP A 124 1.00 0.97 6.29
CA ASP A 124 0.86 2.37 5.98
C ASP A 124 -0.04 3.04 7.01
N CYS A 125 0.51 4.01 7.73
CA CYS A 125 -0.24 4.90 8.60
C CYS A 125 -0.86 6.02 7.75
N MET A 126 -2.16 5.92 7.49
CA MET A 126 -2.91 6.81 6.61
C MET A 126 -3.64 7.90 7.41
N VAL A 127 -3.42 9.16 7.03
CA VAL A 127 -4.13 10.33 7.59
C VAL A 127 -4.91 11.05 6.51
N LYS A 128 -5.95 11.78 6.92
CA LYS A 128 -6.73 12.60 5.99
C LYS A 128 -6.25 14.04 6.03
N GLU A 129 -5.66 14.50 4.94
CA GLU A 129 -5.14 15.85 4.75
C GLU A 129 -5.90 16.52 3.59
N ASP A 130 -6.54 17.66 3.86
CA ASP A 130 -7.32 18.43 2.87
C ASP A 130 -8.31 17.58 2.05
N GLY A 131 -8.93 16.60 2.71
CA GLY A 131 -9.92 15.71 2.10
C GLY A 131 -9.33 14.49 1.38
N ALA A 132 -8.01 14.39 1.22
CA ALA A 132 -7.32 13.25 0.62
C ALA A 132 -6.65 12.38 1.68
N TRP A 133 -6.65 11.07 1.48
CA TRP A 133 -5.87 10.15 2.31
C TRP A 133 -4.40 10.16 1.88
N LYS A 134 -3.49 10.29 2.85
CA LYS A 134 -2.06 10.43 2.65
C LYS A 134 -1.30 9.50 3.60
N VAL A 135 -0.19 8.95 3.13
CA VAL A 135 0.76 8.21 3.96
C VAL A 135 1.49 9.18 4.86
N GLN A 136 1.40 8.99 6.18
CA GLN A 136 2.18 9.75 7.16
C GLN A 136 3.45 9.01 7.59
N SER A 137 3.37 7.71 7.78
CA SER A 137 4.51 6.87 8.11
C SER A 137 4.28 5.46 7.61
N VAL A 138 5.37 4.70 7.52
CA VAL A 138 5.32 3.27 7.20
C VAL A 138 6.13 2.51 8.23
N ALA A 139 5.60 1.38 8.68
CA ALA A 139 6.29 0.42 9.53
C ALA A 139 6.47 -0.90 8.79
N SER A 140 7.55 -1.63 9.07
CA SER A 140 7.70 -3.01 8.63
C SER A 140 6.95 -3.93 9.58
N ILE A 141 6.38 -5.00 9.03
CA ILE A 141 6.00 -6.17 9.79
C ILE A 141 6.98 -7.28 9.42
N ASP A 142 7.73 -7.75 10.41
CA ASP A 142 8.48 -8.99 10.30
C ASP A 142 7.77 -10.03 11.16
N ILE A 143 6.95 -10.89 10.53
CA ILE A 143 6.30 -12.01 11.24
C ILE A 143 7.26 -13.19 11.15
N SER A 144 7.96 -13.47 12.24
CA SER A 144 8.64 -14.76 12.36
C SER A 144 7.58 -15.87 12.43
N ASP A 145 7.79 -16.94 11.66
CA ASP A 145 6.89 -18.10 11.61
C ASP A 145 7.07 -18.96 12.88
N ASN A 146 6.63 -18.43 14.03
CA ASN A 146 6.83 -19.01 15.36
C ASN A 146 5.77 -20.05 15.76
N LEU A 147 4.85 -20.38 14.85
CA LEU A 147 3.83 -21.43 15.03
C LEU A 147 4.20 -22.76 14.35
N ASN A 148 5.30 -22.83 13.61
CA ASN A 148 5.81 -24.05 12.97
C ASN A 148 7.14 -24.57 13.58
N ALA A 149 7.54 -24.06 14.74
CA ALA A 149 8.61 -24.68 15.53
C ALA A 149 8.09 -26.01 16.12
N LYS A 150 8.33 -27.11 15.40
CA LYS A 150 8.36 -28.46 15.93
C LYS A 150 9.75 -29.04 15.77
#